data_AF-A0A9X1QKA4-F1
#
_entry.id   AF-A0A9X1QKA4-F1
#
_cell.length_a   1.000
_cell.length_b   1.000
_cell.length_c   1.000
_cell.angle_alpha   90.00
_cell.angle_beta   90.00
_cell.angle_gamma   90.00
#
_symmetry.space_group_name_H-M   'P 1'
#
loop_
_entity.id
_entity.type
_entity.pdbx_description
1 polymer ?
#
loop_
_entity_poly.entity_id
_entity_poly.type
_entity_poly.pdbx_seq_one_letter_code
_entity_poly.pdbx_strand_id
1 'polypeptide(L)' 'MVSNQRFYLRRAAEERTAAQRAITPQAREWHSKLAQDFARRAVECGAVTVGAVAINA' A
#
# COMPACT_ATOMS: atom_id res chain seq x y z
N MET A 1 3.87 -3.34 -17.91
CA MET A 1 3.24 -2.37 -16.98
C MET A 1 2.91 -3.10 -15.69
N VAL A 2 3.46 -2.69 -14.54
CA VAL A 2 3.07 -3.25 -13.23
C VAL A 2 1.68 -2.71 -12.90
N SER A 3 0.74 -3.57 -12.47
CA SER A 3 -0.56 -3.11 -11.99
C SER A 3 -0.38 -2.17 -10.79
N ASN A 4 -1.09 -1.04 -10.79
CA ASN A 4 -1.05 -0.04 -9.71
C ASN A 4 -1.23 -0.69 -8.32
N GLN A 5 -2.07 -1.74 -8.22
CA GLN A 5 -2.23 -2.52 -7.00
C GLN A 5 -0.92 -3.19 -6.53
N ARG A 6 -0.23 -3.91 -7.43
CA ARG A 6 1.04 -4.60 -7.10
C ARG A 6 2.14 -3.60 -6.74
N PHE A 7 2.16 -2.44 -7.40
CA PHE A 7 3.07 -1.36 -7.05
C PHE A 7 2.84 -0.86 -5.62
N TYR A 8 1.59 -0.55 -5.25
CA TYR A 8 1.27 -0.07 -3.92
C TYR A 8 1.47 -1.12 -2.83
N LEU A 9 1.18 -2.40 -3.08
CA LEU A 9 1.47 -3.49 -2.15
C LEU A 9 2.97 -3.63 -1.86
N ARG A 10 3.80 -3.58 -2.92
CA ARG A 10 5.26 -3.63 -2.77
C ARG A 10 5.75 -2.43 -1.94
N ARG A 11 5.30 -1.21 -2.27
CA ARG A 11 5.65 -0.01 -1.52
C ARG A 11 5.22 -0.09 -0.05
N ALA A 12 4.02 -0.59 0.24
CA ALA A 12 3.59 -0.78 1.62
C ALA A 12 4.52 -1.73 2.40
N ALA A 13 5.01 -2.81 1.78
CA ALA A 13 5.94 -3.74 2.42
C ALA A 13 7.34 -3.13 2.64
N GLU A 14 7.83 -2.36 1.67
CA GLU A 14 9.11 -1.64 1.77
C GLU A 14 9.06 -0.63 2.93
N GLU A 15 7.99 0.16 3.04
CA GLU A 15 7.83 1.14 4.13
C GLU A 15 7.67 0.47 5.50
N ARG A 16 6.98 -0.69 5.61
CA ARG A 16 6.94 -1.46 6.87
C ARG A 16 8.34 -1.90 7.29
N THR A 17 9.15 -2.34 6.33
CA THR A 17 10.53 -2.76 6.59
C THR A 17 11.38 -1.56 7.01
N ALA A 18 11.20 -0.39 6.38
CA ALA A 18 11.85 0.85 6.78
C ALA A 18 11.45 1.28 8.19
N ALA A 19 10.18 1.17 8.57
CA ALA A 19 9.71 1.45 9.93
C ALA A 19 10.37 0.55 10.98
N GLN A 20 10.51 -0.75 10.68
CA GLN A 20 11.19 -1.71 11.57
C GLN A 20 12.68 -1.40 11.72
N ARG A 21 13.32 -0.93 10.65
CA ARG A 21 14.75 -0.56 10.63
C ARG A 21 15.03 0.85 11.14
N ALA A 22 13.99 1.68 11.30
CA ALA A 22 14.13 3.05 11.74
C ALA A 22 14.64 3.13 13.19
N ILE A 23 15.74 3.86 13.36
CA ILE A 23 16.40 4.09 14.65
C ILE A 23 15.61 5.12 15.47
N THR A 24 15.12 6.18 14.83
CA THR A 24 14.38 7.24 15.52
C THR A 24 12.88 6.93 15.58
N PRO A 25 12.20 7.29 16.68
CA PRO A 25 10.75 7.12 16.80
C PRO A 25 9.98 7.86 15.70
N GLN A 26 10.40 9.09 15.38
CA GLN A 26 9.76 9.91 14.35
C GLN A 26 9.85 9.26 12.95
N ALA A 27 10.99 8.68 12.59
CA ALA A 27 11.14 7.98 11.31
C ALA A 27 10.28 6.71 11.28
N ARG A 28 10.22 5.96 12.40
CA ARG A 28 9.36 4.78 12.51
C ARG A 28 7.90 5.11 12.30
N GLU A 29 7.39 6.16 12.95
CA GLU A 29 6.02 6.62 12.79
C GLU A 29 5.74 7.09 11.36
N TRP A 30 6.66 7.84 10.77
CA TRP A 30 6.54 8.30 9.39
C TRP A 30 6.44 7.13 8.40
N HIS A 31 7.36 6.17 8.47
CA HIS A 31 7.33 4.98 7.61
C HIS A 31 6.10 4.11 7.89
N SER A 32 5.67 3.99 9.14
CA SER A 32 4.44 3.26 9.49
C SER A 32 3.19 3.91 8.88
N LYS A 33 3.12 5.24 8.88
CA LYS A 33 2.04 5.99 8.22
C LYS A 33 2.06 5.78 6.71
N LEU A 34 3.22 5.89 6.07
CA LEU A 34 3.35 5.66 4.62
C LEU A 34 2.94 4.24 4.24
N ALA A 35 3.34 3.24 5.02
CA ALA A 35 2.94 1.85 4.81
C ALA A 35 1.41 1.67 4.82
N GLN A 36 0.72 2.33 5.75
CA GLN A 36 -0.74 2.29 5.84
C GLN A 36 -1.40 3.00 4.65
N ASP A 37 -0.86 4.15 4.23
CA ASP A 37 -1.39 4.90 3.09
C ASP A 37 -1.24 4.13 1.77
N PHE A 38 -0.10 3.48 1.55
CA PHE A 38 0.09 2.62 0.39
C PHE A 38 -0.80 1.37 0.43
N ALA A 39 -0.98 0.74 1.61
CA ALA A 39 -1.90 -0.38 1.75
C ALA A 39 -3.35 0.02 1.41
N ARG A 40 -3.79 1.20 1.85
CA ARG A 40 -5.12 1.75 1.50
C ARG A 40 -5.28 1.94 0.00
N ARG A 41 -4.31 2.58 -0.66
CA ARG A 41 -4.32 2.78 -2.12
C ARG A 41 -4.28 1.47 -2.90
N ALA A 42 -3.60 0.44 -2.39
CA ALA A 42 -3.63 -0.89 -2.97
C ALA A 42 -5.03 -1.51 -2.91
N VAL A 43 -5.73 -1.36 -1.79
CA VAL A 43 -7.12 -1.80 -1.63
C VAL A 43 -8.03 -1.03 -2.58
N GLU A 44 -7.90 0.30 -2.67
CA GLU A 44 -8.68 1.12 -3.61
C GLU A 44 -8.46 0.69 -5.07
N CYS A 45 -7.20 0.45 -5.48
CA CYS A 45 -6.89 -0.06 -6.82
C CYS A 45 -7.49 -1.46 -7.07
N GLY A 46 -7.46 -2.34 -6.06
CA GLY A 46 -8.04 -3.68 -6.14
C GLY A 46 -9.57 -3.67 -6.14
N ALA A 47 -10.19 -2.78 -5.37
CA ALA A 47 -11.63 -2.60 -5.29
C ALA A 47 -12.20 -2.07 -6.61
N VAL A 48 -11.50 -1.14 -7.27
CA VAL A 48 -11.88 -0.67 -8.62
C VAL A 48 -11.83 -1.82 -9.64
N THR A 49 -10.87 -2.75 -9.54
CA THR A 49 -10.84 -3.92 -10.42
C THR A 49 -11.95 -4.94 -10.16
N VAL A 50 -12.41 -5.12 -8.91
CA VAL A 50 -13.53 -6.05 -8.60
C VAL A 50 -14.88 -5.40 -8.91
N GLY A 51 -15.03 -4.10 -8.67
CA GLY A 51 -16.27 -3.36 -8.96
C GLY A 51 -16.60 -3.31 -10.45
N ALA A 52 -15.60 -3.22 -11.34
CA ALA A 52 -15.83 -3.22 -12.79
C ALA A 52 -16.29 -4.58 -13.36
N VAL A 53 -16.00 -5.69 -12.69
CA VAL A 53 -16.46 -7.02 -13.11
C VAL A 53 -17.88 -7.32 -12.60
N ALA A 54 -18.26 -6.78 -11.44
CA ALA A 54 -19.54 -7.07 -10.79
C ALA A 54 -20.76 -6.36 -11.42
N ILE A 55 -20.58 -5.36 -12.28
CA ILE A 55 -21.69 -4.64 -12.94
C ILE A 55 -22.12 -5.27 -14.28
N ASN A 56 -21.44 -6.34 -14.72
CA ASN A 56 -21.69 -7.02 -16.01
C ASN A 56 -22.11 -8.49 -15.86
N ALA A 57 -22.62 -8.90 -14.68
CA ALA A 57 -23.13 -10.25 -14.43
C ALA A 57 -24.65 -10.27 -14.27
#